data_AF-A0A936U5J2-F1
#
_entry.id   AF-A0A936U5J2-F1
#
_cell.length_a   1.000
_cell.length_b   1.000
_cell.length_c   1.000
_cell.angle_alpha   90.00
_cell.angle_beta   90.00
_cell.angle_gamma   90.00
#
_symmetry.space_group_name_H-M   'P 1'
#
loop_
_entity.id
_entity.type
_entity.pdbx_description
1 polymer ?
#
loop_
_entity_poly.entity_id
_entity_poly.type
_entity_poly.pdbx_seq_one_letter_code
_entity_poly.pdbx_strand_id
1 'polypeptide(L)'
;MSILLLLLACAEVTQTPACERYVACLDARDAARGTTTDMLRFEAEGDCWGTPAGADLCDRACANGLTWLLESETDLPEVCSS
;
A
#
# COMPACT_ATOMS: atom_id res chain seq x y z
N MET A 1 20.18 -36.54 -17.17
CA MET A 1 19.08 -35.74 -17.72
C MET A 1 18.84 -34.58 -16.77
N SER A 2 19.50 -33.45 -17.01
CA SER A 2 19.35 -32.25 -16.20
C SER A 2 18.10 -31.51 -16.68
N ILE A 3 17.05 -31.55 -15.88
CA ILE A 3 15.84 -30.76 -16.13
C ILE A 3 16.20 -29.30 -15.84
N LEU A 4 16.34 -28.54 -16.92
CA LEU A 4 16.49 -27.10 -16.93
C LEU A 4 15.17 -26.51 -16.40
N LEU A 5 15.09 -26.23 -15.09
CA LEU A 5 14.02 -25.42 -14.52
C LEU A 5 14.17 -24.00 -15.08
N LEU A 6 13.38 -23.70 -16.10
CA LEU A 6 13.10 -22.33 -16.54
C LEU A 6 12.37 -21.63 -15.39
N LEU A 7 13.15 -21.03 -14.50
CA LEU A 7 12.71 -20.02 -13.55
C LEU A 7 12.15 -18.86 -14.39
N LEU A 8 10.86 -18.93 -14.69
CA LEU A 8 10.07 -17.73 -14.90
C LEU A 8 10.38 -16.85 -13.70
N ALA A 9 11.07 -15.74 -13.94
CA ALA A 9 11.17 -14.67 -12.97
C ALA A 9 9.73 -14.24 -12.68
N CYS A 10 9.10 -14.85 -11.67
CA CYS A 10 8.01 -14.23 -10.96
C CYS A 10 8.60 -12.89 -10.52
N ALA A 11 8.23 -11.82 -11.21
CA ALA A 11 8.55 -10.49 -10.72
C ALA A 11 8.04 -10.46 -9.28
N GLU A 12 8.93 -10.36 -8.31
CA GLU A 12 8.52 -10.20 -6.92
C GLU A 12 7.80 -8.87 -6.86
N VAL A 13 6.51 -8.97 -6.60
CA VAL A 13 5.64 -7.83 -6.45
C VAL A 13 5.58 -7.56 -4.96
N THR A 14 6.13 -6.42 -4.54
CA THR A 14 6.20 -6.03 -3.14
C THR A 14 5.45 -4.72 -2.95
N GLN A 15 5.04 -4.45 -1.71
CA GLN A 15 4.49 -3.16 -1.34
C GLN A 15 5.45 -2.04 -1.75
N THR A 16 4.90 -0.98 -2.34
CA THR A 16 5.70 0.20 -2.69
C THR A 16 5.79 1.18 -1.52
N PRO A 17 6.85 2.03 -1.49
CA PRO A 17 6.97 3.08 -0.48
C PRO A 17 5.76 4.03 -0.43
N ALA A 18 5.08 4.26 -1.56
CA ALA A 18 3.88 5.08 -1.59
C ALA A 18 2.72 4.43 -0.82
N CYS A 19 2.57 3.11 -0.95
CA CYS A 19 1.53 2.36 -0.26
C CYS A 19 1.87 2.14 1.23
N GLU A 20 3.14 1.97 1.58
CA GLU A 20 3.62 1.99 2.97
C GLU A 20 3.24 3.31 3.66
N ARG A 21 3.51 4.45 3.02
CA ARG A 21 3.15 5.78 3.57
C ARG A 21 1.64 5.96 3.72
N TYR A 22 0.85 5.48 2.75
CA TYR A 22 -0.61 5.55 2.84
C TYR A 22 -1.16 4.74 4.02
N VAL A 23 -0.70 3.50 4.21
CA VAL A 23 -1.09 2.64 5.33
C VAL A 23 -0.69 3.27 6.68
N ALA A 24 0.55 3.76 6.79
CA ALA A 24 1.02 4.43 8.01
C ALA A 24 0.21 5.71 8.33
N CYS A 25 -0.15 6.48 7.31
CA CYS A 25 -0.99 7.67 7.46
C CYS A 25 -2.38 7.32 8.01
N LEU A 26 -3.03 6.32 7.42
CA LEU A 26 -4.36 5.89 7.86
C LEU A 26 -4.34 5.29 9.26
N ASP A 27 -3.34 4.47 9.61
CA ASP A 27 -3.17 3.90 10.95
C ASP A 27 -3.03 5.00 12.01
N ALA A 28 -2.15 5.98 11.79
CA ALA A 28 -1.97 7.11 12.70
C ALA A 28 -3.23 7.98 12.80
N ARG A 29 -3.93 8.20 11.67
CA ARG A 29 -5.17 8.98 11.64
C ARG A 29 -6.27 8.29 12.43
N ASP A 30 -6.40 6.98 12.23
CA ASP A 30 -7.39 6.15 12.90
C ASP A 30 -7.12 6.06 14.40
N ALA A 31 -5.86 5.92 14.82
CA ALA A 31 -5.44 6.01 16.22
C ALA A 31 -5.80 7.37 16.85
N ALA A 32 -5.61 8.48 16.13
CA ALA A 32 -5.94 9.81 16.61
C ALA A 32 -7.46 10.05 16.74
N ARG A 33 -8.26 9.37 15.91
CA ARG A 33 -9.73 9.58 15.82
C ARG A 33 -10.56 8.50 16.49
N GLY A 34 -9.94 7.41 16.93
CA GLY A 34 -10.65 6.24 17.47
C GLY A 34 -11.47 5.53 16.39
N THR A 35 -11.01 5.54 15.14
CA THR A 35 -11.64 4.85 14.01
C THR A 35 -10.83 3.63 13.58
N THR A 36 -11.34 2.87 12.60
CA THR A 36 -10.60 1.77 11.99
C THR A 36 -10.99 1.69 10.52
N THR A 37 -9.99 1.81 9.65
CA THR A 37 -10.09 1.65 8.21
C THR A 37 -9.57 0.26 7.87
N ASP A 38 -10.30 -0.46 7.02
CA ASP A 38 -9.82 -1.75 6.51
C ASP A 38 -8.71 -1.53 5.48
N MET A 39 -7.48 -1.82 5.89
CA MET A 39 -6.27 -1.63 5.10
C MET A 39 -5.53 -2.94 4.80
N LEU A 40 -6.03 -4.08 5.26
CA LEU A 40 -5.30 -5.35 5.24
C LEU A 40 -4.80 -5.72 3.84
N ARG A 41 -5.59 -5.41 2.81
CA ARG A 41 -5.20 -5.66 1.41
C ARG A 41 -3.97 -4.89 0.96
N PHE A 42 -3.70 -3.71 1.54
CA PHE A 42 -2.61 -2.80 1.18
C PHE A 42 -1.33 -3.03 2.01
N GLU A 43 -1.40 -3.78 3.10
CA GLU A 43 -0.24 -4.17 3.92
C GLU A 43 0.72 -5.09 3.15
N ALA A 44 1.97 -5.22 3.58
CA ALA A 44 3.02 -5.92 2.82
C ALA A 44 2.69 -7.37 2.45
N GLU A 45 1.93 -8.07 3.29
CA GLU A 45 1.49 -9.46 3.07
C GLU A 45 0.05 -9.54 2.51
N GLY A 46 -0.55 -8.39 2.19
CA GLY A 46 -1.92 -8.27 1.71
C GLY A 46 -2.14 -8.67 0.25
N ASP A 47 -3.41 -8.84 -0.12
CA ASP A 47 -3.83 -9.32 -1.44
C ASP A 47 -3.38 -8.45 -2.62
N CYS A 48 -3.01 -7.19 -2.39
CA CYS A 48 -2.50 -6.30 -3.44
C CYS A 48 -1.26 -6.84 -4.15
N TRP A 49 -0.43 -7.61 -3.46
CA TRP A 49 0.91 -7.96 -3.94
C TRP A 49 0.99 -9.36 -4.58
N GLY A 50 -0.15 -10.04 -4.76
CA GLY A 50 -0.19 -11.37 -5.36
C GLY A 50 0.04 -11.41 -6.87
N THR A 51 -0.18 -10.29 -7.58
CA THR A 51 0.05 -10.20 -9.04
C THR A 51 0.53 -8.80 -9.45
N PRO A 52 1.28 -8.66 -10.56
CA PRO A 52 1.71 -7.35 -11.04
C PRO A 52 0.56 -6.37 -11.33
N ALA A 53 -0.55 -6.88 -11.87
CA ALA A 53 -1.74 -6.08 -12.14
C ALA A 53 -2.44 -5.62 -10.85
N GLY A 54 -2.50 -6.49 -9.83
CA GLY A 54 -3.03 -6.13 -8.51
C GLY A 54 -2.21 -5.03 -7.84
N ALA A 55 -0.89 -5.15 -7.87
CA ALA A 55 -0.01 -4.19 -7.23
C ALA A 55 -0.04 -2.83 -7.92
N ASP A 56 -0.02 -2.82 -9.26
CA ASP A 56 -0.16 -1.58 -10.01
C ASP A 56 -1.49 -0.85 -9.71
N LEU A 57 -2.59 -1.59 -9.55
CA LEU A 57 -3.86 -1.01 -9.13
C LEU A 57 -3.79 -0.47 -7.69
N CYS A 58 -3.17 -1.21 -6.78
CA CYS A 58 -3.05 -0.81 -5.38
C CYS A 58 -2.12 0.38 -5.18
N ASP A 59 -1.01 0.46 -5.92
CA ASP A 59 -0.10 1.60 -5.89
C ASP A 59 -0.81 2.89 -6.32
N ARG A 60 -1.59 2.83 -7.40
CA ARG A 60 -2.41 3.97 -7.83
C ARG A 60 -3.45 4.33 -6.78
N ALA A 61 -4.10 3.35 -6.17
CA ALA A 61 -5.09 3.58 -5.13
C ALA A 61 -4.47 4.24 -3.88
N CYS A 62 -3.31 3.76 -3.44
CA CYS A 62 -2.54 4.31 -2.34
C CYS A 62 -2.09 5.75 -2.63
N ALA A 63 -1.52 6.01 -3.80
CA ALA A 63 -1.09 7.36 -4.19
C ALA A 63 -2.28 8.33 -4.24
N ASN A 64 -3.37 7.96 -4.90
CA ASN A 64 -4.57 8.81 -5.00
C ASN A 64 -5.24 9.02 -3.64
N GLY A 65 -5.27 7.97 -2.80
CA GLY A 65 -5.81 8.04 -1.45
C GLY A 65 -5.02 8.99 -0.56
N LEU A 66 -3.69 8.92 -0.61
CA LEU A 66 -2.82 9.82 0.14
C LEU A 66 -2.96 11.28 -0.35
N THR A 67 -2.99 11.50 -1.67
CA THR A 67 -3.26 12.84 -2.24
C THR A 67 -4.59 13.39 -1.75
N TRP A 68 -5.66 12.59 -1.82
CA TRP A 68 -6.98 13.03 -1.37
C TRP A 68 -6.99 13.37 0.11
N LEU A 69 -6.34 12.58 0.97
CA LEU A 69 -6.22 12.88 2.40
C LEU A 69 -5.55 14.25 2.60
N LEU A 70 -4.38 14.46 1.98
CA LEU A 70 -3.60 15.69 2.12
C LEU A 70 -4.34 16.93 1.61
N GLU A 71 -5.19 16.78 0.59
CA GLU A 71 -5.97 17.89 0.02
C GLU A 71 -7.27 18.17 0.79
N SER A 72 -7.88 17.14 1.39
CA SER A 72 -9.22 17.24 1.99
C SER A 72 -9.21 17.40 3.51
N GLU A 73 -8.12 17.03 4.18
CA GLU A 73 -8.03 17.02 5.64
C GLU A 73 -6.96 17.99 6.13
N THR A 74 -7.32 18.90 7.05
CA THR A 74 -6.40 19.90 7.61
C THR A 74 -5.73 19.46 8.92
N ASP A 75 -6.20 18.36 9.50
CA ASP A 75 -5.75 17.82 10.79
C ASP A 75 -5.34 16.35 10.61
N LEU A 76 -4.26 16.17 9.85
CA LEU A 76 -3.63 14.88 9.62
C LEU A 76 -2.39 14.74 10.49
N PRO A 77 -2.08 13.52 10.97
CA PRO A 77 -0.81 13.24 11.62
C PRO A 77 0.39 13.54 10.71
N GLU A 78 1.52 13.93 11.31
CA GLU A 78 2.74 14.32 10.59
C GLU A 78 3.25 13.24 9.62
N VAL A 79 3.02 11.96 9.94
CA VAL A 79 3.39 10.80 9.11
C VAL A 79 2.69 10.80 7.73
N CYS A 80 1.55 11.49 7.59
CA CYS A 80 0.88 11.66 6.30
C CYS A 80 1.63 12.62 5.37
N SER A 81 2.34 13.60 5.93
CA SER A 81 3.03 14.66 5.19
C SER A 81 4.53 14.43 4.94
N SER A 82 5.13 13.40 5.54
CA SER A 82 6.59 13.12 5.50
C SER A 82 7.05 12.36 4.26
#